data_AF-A0A8S2FCI6-F1
#
_entry.id   AF-A0A8S2FCI6-F1
#
_cell.length_a   1.000
_cell.length_b   1.000
_cell.length_c   1.000
_cell.angle_alpha   90.00
_cell.angle_beta   90.00
_cell.angle_gamma   90.00
#
_symmetry.space_group_name_H-M   'P 1'
#
loop_
_entity.id
_entity.type
_entity.pdbx_description
1 polymer ?
#
loop_
_entity_poly.entity_id
_entity_poly.type
_entity_poly.pdbx_seq_one_letter_code
_entity_poly.pdbx_strand_id
1 'polypeptide(L)'
;AEFVVLPSTDDWSNFPFSTGGSSTVINGVLIVDGARFNTEPSSKTFSRNSTIEFVATFNAATFQHIGYGAGTDSTGTNGIYVNLDNPWAIFSTGTSHLYRIEWIFDGSFKYYIDNTLVYTETTAKITSPMRVAISDFTKDGIKLKVEWIHVTPYAFSGVFESRIYDAGSLVKWGRATWATELPSGTSLQVKQRTGNTAIPDGTWTAYANIVSNGTIVGSSSRYIQYQAVLATADGAKTSLLKDIHFNCAVSK
;
A
#
# COMPACT_ATOMS: atom_id res chain seq x y z
N ALA A 1 6.13 6.01 6.25
CA ALA A 1 5.82 4.70 6.83
C ALA A 1 4.31 4.44 6.75
N GLU A 2 3.87 3.60 5.82
CA GLU A 2 2.45 3.35 5.51
C GLU A 2 1.92 2.05 6.13
N PHE A 3 2.81 1.13 6.53
CA PHE A 3 2.39 -0.14 7.12
C PHE A 3 1.92 0.06 8.56
N VAL A 4 0.61 0.23 8.77
CA VAL A 4 0.01 0.22 10.13
C VAL A 4 -0.14 -1.22 10.63
N VAL A 5 -0.50 -2.13 9.72
CA VAL A 5 -0.58 -3.59 9.89
C VAL A 5 -0.13 -4.24 8.58
N LEU A 6 0.15 -5.55 8.59
CA LEU A 6 0.36 -6.28 7.35
C LEU A 6 -0.92 -6.25 6.50
N PRO A 7 -0.82 -6.21 5.16
CA PRO A 7 -1.94 -6.49 4.28
C PRO A 7 -2.57 -7.86 4.59
N SER A 8 -3.81 -8.07 4.15
CA SER A 8 -4.46 -9.38 4.23
C SER A 8 -3.61 -10.45 3.54
N THR A 9 -3.66 -11.68 4.02
CA THR A 9 -2.99 -12.83 3.38
C THR A 9 -3.50 -13.10 1.96
N ASP A 10 -4.71 -12.66 1.66
CA ASP A 10 -5.30 -12.71 0.31
C ASP A 10 -4.67 -11.71 -0.66
N ASP A 11 -3.94 -10.71 -0.16
CA ASP A 11 -3.23 -9.71 -0.95
C ASP A 11 -1.71 -9.90 -0.90
N TRP A 12 -1.16 -10.26 0.25
CA TRP A 12 0.27 -10.51 0.45
C TRP A 12 0.50 -11.57 1.52
N SER A 13 1.41 -12.52 1.28
CA SER A 13 1.72 -13.58 2.24
C SER A 13 3.21 -13.71 2.53
N ASN A 14 3.52 -14.19 3.73
CA ASN A 14 4.86 -14.51 4.20
C ASN A 14 5.22 -15.97 3.93
N PHE A 15 6.36 -16.17 3.28
CA PHE A 15 6.92 -17.46 2.92
C PHE A 15 8.32 -17.61 3.56
N PRO A 16 8.43 -18.30 4.70
CA PRO A 16 9.70 -18.43 5.42
C PRO A 16 10.64 -19.39 4.69
N PHE A 17 11.87 -18.95 4.39
CA PHE A 17 12.90 -19.83 3.80
C PHE A 17 13.46 -20.83 4.81
N SER A 18 13.39 -20.50 6.11
CA SER A 18 13.83 -21.34 7.21
C SER A 18 12.95 -21.15 8.45
N THR A 19 13.07 -22.02 9.44
CA THR A 19 12.28 -21.96 10.68
C THR A 19 12.42 -20.60 11.38
N GLY A 20 11.29 -19.92 11.56
CA GLY A 20 11.21 -18.61 12.20
C GLY A 20 11.67 -17.44 11.33
N GLY A 21 11.84 -17.64 10.02
CA GLY A 21 11.85 -16.52 9.06
C GLY A 21 10.50 -15.81 9.06
N SER A 22 10.49 -14.48 8.90
CA SER A 22 9.27 -13.71 9.09
C SER A 22 9.23 -12.39 8.33
N SER A 23 8.01 -11.90 8.15
CA SER A 23 7.67 -10.57 7.67
C SER A 23 6.76 -9.94 8.73
N THR A 24 7.18 -8.84 9.34
CA THR A 24 6.47 -8.22 10.47
C THR A 24 6.45 -6.71 10.33
N VAL A 25 5.42 -6.06 10.87
CA VAL A 25 5.33 -4.59 10.88
C VAL A 25 5.69 -4.09 12.27
N ILE A 26 6.68 -3.21 12.34
CA ILE A 26 7.13 -2.56 13.58
C ILE A 26 7.19 -1.05 13.34
N ASN A 27 6.42 -0.29 14.11
CA ASN A 27 6.39 1.19 14.04
C ASN A 27 6.21 1.76 12.62
N GLY A 28 5.29 1.21 11.83
CA GLY A 28 5.02 1.73 10.48
C GLY A 28 5.84 1.07 9.36
N VAL A 29 6.81 0.22 9.69
CA VAL A 29 7.82 -0.30 8.76
C VAL A 29 7.70 -1.83 8.68
N LEU A 30 7.64 -2.36 7.46
CA LEU A 30 7.75 -3.79 7.21
C LEU A 30 9.21 -4.23 7.37
N ILE A 31 9.41 -5.28 8.14
CA ILE A 31 10.69 -5.90 8.47
C ILE A 31 10.65 -7.34 7.97
N VAL A 32 11.56 -7.69 7.06
CA VAL A 32 11.69 -9.05 6.51
C VAL A 32 13.05 -9.61 6.88
N ASP A 33 13.09 -10.86 7.36
CA ASP A 33 14.30 -11.54 7.83
C ASP A 33 14.11 -13.08 7.67
N GLY A 34 14.94 -13.72 6.86
CA GLY A 34 14.82 -15.16 6.54
C GLY A 34 13.53 -15.56 5.80
N ALA A 35 12.88 -14.66 5.08
CA ALA A 35 11.59 -14.87 4.44
C ALA A 35 11.43 -14.09 3.13
N ARG A 36 10.41 -14.49 2.35
CA ARG A 36 9.86 -13.72 1.23
C ARG A 36 8.44 -13.28 1.57
N PHE A 37 8.14 -12.01 1.32
CA PHE A 37 6.80 -11.45 1.37
C PHE A 37 6.39 -11.04 -0.04
N ASN A 38 5.38 -11.67 -0.62
CA ASN A 38 4.98 -11.38 -2.01
C ASN A 38 3.47 -11.27 -2.17
N THR A 39 3.07 -10.66 -3.28
CA THR A 39 1.66 -10.51 -3.64
C THR A 39 0.98 -11.85 -3.83
N GLU A 40 -0.23 -11.95 -3.30
CA GLU A 40 -1.15 -13.08 -3.38
C GLU A 40 -2.53 -12.62 -3.92
N PRO A 41 -3.38 -13.55 -4.40
CA PRO A 41 -3.04 -14.95 -4.72
C PRO A 41 -1.98 -15.04 -5.82
N SER A 42 -1.39 -16.21 -6.08
CA SER A 42 -0.42 -16.41 -7.18
C SER A 42 -0.90 -15.96 -8.57
N SER A 43 -2.22 -15.81 -8.78
CA SER A 43 -2.82 -15.22 -9.99
C SER A 43 -2.77 -13.68 -10.04
N LYS A 44 -2.46 -13.00 -8.93
CA LYS A 44 -2.26 -11.55 -8.86
C LYS A 44 -0.89 -11.18 -9.42
N THR A 45 -0.84 -11.12 -10.74
CA THR A 45 0.35 -10.78 -11.51
C THR A 45 0.26 -9.38 -12.12
N PHE A 46 1.40 -8.74 -12.25
CA PHE A 46 1.58 -7.47 -12.95
C PHE A 46 2.16 -7.73 -14.33
N SER A 47 1.82 -6.85 -15.27
CA SER A 47 2.26 -6.92 -16.65
C SER A 47 3.06 -5.68 -17.03
N ARG A 48 3.67 -5.70 -18.20
CA ARG A 48 4.29 -4.52 -18.83
C ARG A 48 3.40 -3.28 -18.75
N ASN A 49 4.04 -2.11 -18.76
CA ASN A 49 3.46 -0.79 -18.48
C ASN A 49 3.01 -0.63 -17.01
N SER A 50 3.72 -1.30 -16.10
CA SER A 50 3.56 -1.17 -14.65
C SER A 50 4.82 -0.60 -14.02
N THR A 51 4.66 -0.03 -12.84
CA THR A 51 5.71 0.62 -12.07
C THR A 51 5.61 0.13 -10.63
N ILE A 52 6.74 -0.29 -10.06
CA ILE A 52 6.88 -0.43 -8.60
C ILE A 52 7.64 0.80 -8.12
N GLU A 53 7.15 1.44 -7.08
CA GLU A 53 7.87 2.48 -6.35
C GLU A 53 7.85 2.15 -4.86
N PHE A 54 8.96 2.34 -4.15
CA PHE A 54 9.07 2.01 -2.74
C PHE A 54 10.18 2.78 -2.03
N VAL A 55 10.02 2.99 -0.72
CA VAL A 55 11.12 3.40 0.16
C VAL A 55 11.56 2.19 0.97
N ALA A 56 12.82 1.82 0.83
CA ALA A 56 13.39 0.69 1.57
C ALA A 56 14.82 0.98 2.01
N THR A 57 15.25 0.30 3.06
CA THR A 57 16.63 0.20 3.50
C THR A 57 17.10 -1.23 3.32
N PHE A 58 17.89 -1.46 2.28
CA PHE A 58 18.73 -2.64 2.19
C PHE A 58 19.89 -2.47 3.18
N ASN A 59 20.32 -3.54 3.83
CA ASN A 59 21.48 -3.54 4.69
C ASN A 59 22.62 -4.33 4.02
N ALA A 60 23.81 -4.32 4.61
CA ALA A 60 24.98 -5.04 4.10
C ALA A 60 24.87 -6.58 4.27
N ALA A 61 23.71 -7.15 3.93
CA ALA A 61 23.44 -8.58 3.87
C ALA A 61 23.44 -9.05 2.41
N THR A 62 23.77 -10.31 2.20
CA THR A 62 23.63 -10.97 0.90
C THR A 62 22.18 -11.41 0.71
N PHE A 63 21.64 -11.21 -0.50
CA PHE A 63 20.32 -11.70 -0.94
C PHE A 63 19.10 -10.99 -0.33
N GLN A 64 19.17 -9.67 -0.21
CA GLN A 64 18.00 -8.82 -0.01
C GLN A 64 17.52 -8.25 -1.35
N HIS A 65 16.24 -8.49 -1.67
CA HIS A 65 15.68 -8.20 -2.99
C HIS A 65 14.29 -7.58 -2.88
N ILE A 66 14.03 -6.55 -3.68
CA ILE A 66 12.67 -6.01 -3.89
C ILE A 66 12.46 -5.77 -5.39
N GLY A 67 11.35 -6.24 -5.94
CA GLY A 67 10.94 -5.90 -7.30
C GLY A 67 9.94 -6.89 -7.89
N TYR A 68 10.03 -7.09 -9.21
CA TYR A 68 9.26 -8.11 -9.92
C TYR A 68 10.02 -9.45 -9.93
N GLY A 69 9.30 -10.55 -9.83
CA GLY A 69 9.85 -11.88 -10.03
C GLY A 69 8.81 -12.89 -10.50
N ALA A 70 9.23 -13.77 -11.41
CA ALA A 70 8.48 -14.96 -11.78
C ALA A 70 8.73 -16.12 -10.80
N GLY A 71 7.84 -17.10 -10.82
CA GLY A 71 7.91 -18.30 -10.00
C GLY A 71 6.68 -18.51 -9.13
N THR A 72 6.80 -19.49 -8.24
CA THR A 72 5.73 -20.02 -7.40
C THR A 72 5.93 -19.63 -5.93
N ASP A 73 4.99 -20.06 -5.10
CA ASP A 73 5.02 -19.87 -3.65
C ASP A 73 6.01 -20.79 -2.93
N SER A 74 6.63 -21.71 -3.68
CA SER A 74 7.75 -22.51 -3.21
C SER A 74 8.85 -21.61 -2.62
N THR A 75 9.39 -22.03 -1.48
CA THR A 75 10.60 -21.46 -0.87
C THR A 75 11.87 -22.18 -1.31
N GLY A 76 11.73 -23.25 -2.10
CA GLY A 76 12.81 -23.95 -2.78
C GLY A 76 12.78 -23.71 -4.29
N THR A 77 13.11 -24.75 -5.06
CA THR A 77 13.12 -24.71 -6.53
C THR A 77 11.83 -24.10 -7.09
N ASN A 78 11.99 -23.27 -8.12
CA ASN A 78 10.92 -22.49 -8.77
C ASN A 78 10.25 -21.43 -7.91
N GLY A 79 10.75 -21.16 -6.70
CA GLY A 79 10.34 -19.99 -5.93
C GLY A 79 10.77 -18.69 -6.58
N ILE A 80 9.99 -17.63 -6.36
CA ILE A 80 10.41 -16.25 -6.69
C ILE A 80 11.76 -15.97 -6.00
N TYR A 81 12.74 -15.50 -6.79
CA TYR A 81 14.13 -15.21 -6.42
C TYR A 81 14.99 -16.39 -5.98
N VAL A 82 14.51 -17.63 -6.07
CA VAL A 82 15.28 -18.82 -5.69
C VAL A 82 15.95 -19.47 -6.90
N ASN A 83 15.30 -19.48 -8.06
CA ASN A 83 15.84 -20.04 -9.29
C ASN A 83 16.34 -18.93 -10.23
N LEU A 84 17.60 -19.03 -10.69
CA LEU A 84 18.22 -18.08 -11.63
C LEU A 84 17.53 -18.08 -13.01
N ASP A 85 16.84 -19.17 -13.36
CA ASP A 85 16.15 -19.29 -14.65
C ASP A 85 14.83 -18.53 -14.70
N ASN A 86 14.25 -18.19 -13.54
CA ASN A 86 13.04 -17.39 -13.48
C ASN A 86 13.38 -15.92 -13.75
N PRO A 87 12.66 -15.23 -14.66
CA PRO A 87 12.90 -13.82 -14.90
C PRO A 87 12.58 -12.97 -13.67
N TRP A 88 13.35 -11.91 -13.49
CA TRP A 88 13.19 -10.94 -12.41
C TRP A 88 13.65 -9.55 -12.85
N ALA A 89 13.17 -8.53 -12.16
CA ALA A 89 13.64 -7.16 -12.26
C ALA A 89 13.59 -6.56 -10.86
N ILE A 90 14.75 -6.38 -10.23
CA ILE A 90 14.86 -6.10 -8.80
C ILE A 90 15.90 -5.02 -8.52
N PHE A 91 15.72 -4.33 -7.39
CA PHE A 91 16.86 -3.79 -6.65
C PHE A 91 17.35 -4.84 -5.66
N SER A 92 18.68 -4.92 -5.55
CA SER A 92 19.36 -5.82 -4.63
C SER A 92 20.56 -5.11 -4.05
N THR A 93 20.69 -5.09 -2.72
CA THR A 93 21.74 -4.39 -1.95
C THR A 93 21.75 -2.86 -2.12
N GLY A 94 21.99 -2.10 -1.04
CA GLY A 94 21.97 -0.64 -1.10
C GLY A 94 21.84 0.03 0.27
N THR A 95 21.49 1.31 0.25
CA THR A 95 21.20 2.18 1.40
C THR A 95 19.72 2.58 1.42
N SER A 96 19.30 3.46 2.33
CA SER A 96 17.91 3.92 2.35
C SER A 96 17.64 4.94 1.24
N HIS A 97 16.73 4.64 0.31
CA HIS A 97 16.35 5.53 -0.80
C HIS A 97 14.89 5.33 -1.22
N LEU A 98 14.39 6.25 -2.05
CA LEU A 98 13.25 6.02 -2.92
C LEU A 98 13.70 5.25 -4.16
N TYR A 99 13.16 4.06 -4.38
CA TYR A 99 13.46 3.20 -5.51
C TYR A 99 12.26 3.12 -6.45
N ARG A 100 12.49 3.09 -7.75
CA ARG A 100 11.45 2.85 -8.77
C ARG A 100 11.93 1.92 -9.87
N ILE A 101 11.09 0.95 -10.24
CA ILE A 101 11.27 0.08 -11.40
C ILE A 101 10.08 0.28 -12.34
N GLU A 102 10.31 0.84 -13.52
CA GLU A 102 9.31 0.94 -14.58
C GLU A 102 9.48 -0.22 -15.56
N TRP A 103 8.45 -1.06 -15.69
CA TRP A 103 8.39 -2.12 -16.68
C TRP A 103 7.75 -1.59 -17.95
N ILE A 104 8.54 -1.38 -18.99
CA ILE A 104 8.12 -0.72 -20.23
C ILE A 104 7.31 -1.68 -21.11
N PHE A 105 6.45 -1.13 -21.95
CA PHE A 105 5.59 -1.90 -22.87
C PHE A 105 6.35 -2.87 -23.78
N ASP A 106 7.59 -2.57 -24.15
CA ASP A 106 8.45 -3.45 -24.97
C ASP A 106 9.09 -4.60 -24.17
N GLY A 107 8.91 -4.64 -22.84
CA GLY A 107 9.49 -5.63 -21.94
C GLY A 107 10.84 -5.24 -21.34
N SER A 108 11.35 -4.04 -21.65
CA SER A 108 12.52 -3.45 -20.97
C SER A 108 12.17 -2.88 -19.60
N PHE A 109 13.21 -2.49 -18.84
CA PHE A 109 13.05 -1.89 -17.52
C PHE A 109 13.86 -0.60 -17.39
N LYS A 110 13.31 0.38 -16.68
CA LYS A 110 14.05 1.56 -16.22
C LYS A 110 14.09 1.58 -14.70
N TYR A 111 15.24 1.91 -14.15
CA TYR A 111 15.50 1.91 -12.72
C TYR A 111 15.83 3.33 -12.27
N TYR A 112 15.18 3.79 -11.20
CA TYR A 112 15.40 5.10 -10.63
C TYR A 112 15.72 4.98 -9.15
N ILE A 113 16.61 5.86 -8.68
CA ILE A 113 16.92 6.10 -7.27
C ILE A 113 16.72 7.58 -7.02
N ASP A 114 15.92 7.93 -6.00
CA ASP A 114 15.55 9.30 -5.64
C ASP A 114 15.09 10.12 -6.86
N ASN A 115 14.19 9.52 -7.65
CA ASN A 115 13.66 10.05 -8.91
C ASN A 115 14.67 10.26 -10.05
N THR A 116 15.94 9.90 -9.86
CA THR A 116 16.97 9.96 -10.90
C THR A 116 17.06 8.64 -11.64
N LEU A 117 16.99 8.65 -12.97
CA LEU A 117 17.20 7.44 -13.80
C LEU A 117 18.66 6.98 -13.63
N VAL A 118 18.87 5.81 -13.04
CA VAL A 118 20.21 5.26 -12.80
C VAL A 118 20.58 4.15 -13.79
N TYR A 119 19.60 3.44 -14.34
CA TYR A 119 19.85 2.36 -15.30
C TYR A 119 18.66 2.13 -16.23
N THR A 120 18.94 1.74 -17.47
CA THR A 120 17.95 1.26 -18.45
C THR A 120 18.42 -0.09 -18.97
N GLU A 121 17.63 -1.13 -18.71
CA GLU A 121 17.85 -2.46 -19.25
C GLU A 121 17.35 -2.50 -20.70
N THR A 122 18.24 -2.70 -21.67
CA THR A 122 17.87 -2.69 -23.10
C THR A 122 17.92 -4.07 -23.76
N THR A 123 18.55 -5.05 -23.11
CA THR A 123 18.81 -6.39 -23.63
C THR A 123 17.73 -7.38 -23.20
N ALA A 124 17.47 -7.46 -21.89
CA ALA A 124 16.43 -8.36 -21.37
C ALA A 124 15.04 -7.81 -21.72
N LYS A 125 14.23 -8.62 -22.41
CA LYS A 125 12.84 -8.30 -22.78
C LYS A 125 11.90 -9.30 -22.13
N ILE A 126 11.43 -8.98 -20.93
CA ILE A 126 10.49 -9.83 -20.20
C ILE A 126 9.07 -9.40 -20.54
N THR A 127 8.28 -10.31 -21.10
CA THR A 127 6.90 -10.03 -21.52
C THR A 127 5.84 -10.81 -20.75
N SER A 128 6.22 -11.94 -20.14
CA SER A 128 5.36 -12.74 -19.27
C SER A 128 5.09 -12.04 -17.95
N PRO A 129 3.83 -12.05 -17.44
CA PRO A 129 3.49 -11.44 -16.16
C PRO A 129 4.31 -11.98 -14.98
N MET A 130 4.58 -11.12 -14.00
CA MET A 130 5.35 -11.43 -12.80
C MET A 130 4.63 -10.97 -11.53
N ARG A 131 5.08 -11.40 -10.36
CA ARG A 131 4.57 -10.93 -9.05
C ARG A 131 5.55 -9.96 -8.42
N VAL A 132 5.09 -9.19 -7.43
CA VAL A 132 5.96 -8.33 -6.63
C VAL A 132 6.35 -9.05 -5.36
N ALA A 133 7.64 -9.03 -5.03
CA ALA A 133 8.17 -9.68 -3.85
C ALA A 133 9.22 -8.82 -3.14
N ILE A 134 9.25 -8.95 -1.82
CA ILE A 134 10.22 -8.39 -0.88
C ILE A 134 10.85 -9.60 -0.20
N SER A 135 12.17 -9.74 -0.29
CA SER A 135 12.86 -10.95 0.15
C SER A 135 14.10 -10.59 0.95
N ASP A 136 14.25 -11.27 2.08
CA ASP A 136 15.50 -11.36 2.81
C ASP A 136 15.79 -12.85 3.03
N PHE A 137 16.70 -13.41 2.25
CA PHE A 137 16.89 -14.86 2.23
C PHE A 137 17.49 -15.40 3.54
N THR A 138 18.47 -14.69 4.09
CA THR A 138 19.24 -15.16 5.24
C THR A 138 18.56 -14.72 6.52
N LYS A 139 18.50 -15.61 7.52
CA LYS A 139 18.02 -15.27 8.85
C LYS A 139 19.21 -14.96 9.76
N ASP A 140 19.77 -13.77 9.63
CA ASP A 140 20.95 -13.32 10.39
C ASP A 140 20.66 -12.11 11.30
N GLY A 141 19.43 -11.58 11.26
CA GLY A 141 19.04 -10.38 12.00
C GLY A 141 19.44 -9.07 11.33
N ILE A 142 20.08 -9.10 10.17
CA ILE A 142 20.37 -7.94 9.31
C ILE A 142 19.19 -7.77 8.35
N LYS A 143 18.16 -7.07 8.81
CA LYS A 143 16.82 -7.15 8.21
C LYS A 143 16.60 -6.17 7.08
N LEU A 144 15.88 -6.58 6.04
CA LEU A 144 15.34 -5.67 5.04
C LEU A 144 14.20 -4.85 5.64
N LYS A 145 14.24 -3.52 5.48
CA LYS A 145 13.21 -2.60 5.97
C LYS A 145 12.51 -1.93 4.81
N VAL A 146 11.18 -1.91 4.81
CA VAL A 146 10.36 -1.27 3.77
C VAL A 146 9.34 -0.36 4.44
N GLU A 147 9.40 0.93 4.13
CA GLU A 147 8.49 1.92 4.70
C GLU A 147 7.12 1.93 4.01
N TRP A 148 7.13 1.73 2.69
CA TRP A 148 5.95 1.61 1.83
C TRP A 148 6.37 1.06 0.46
N ILE A 149 5.41 0.47 -0.25
CA ILE A 149 5.57 -0.01 -1.63
C ILE A 149 4.24 0.17 -2.38
N HIS A 150 4.29 0.79 -3.56
CA HIS A 150 3.16 0.95 -4.46
C HIS A 150 3.45 0.28 -5.80
N VAL A 151 2.41 -0.30 -6.41
CA VAL A 151 2.52 -0.99 -7.69
C VAL A 151 1.36 -0.55 -8.59
N THR A 152 1.67 -0.11 -9.80
CA THR A 152 0.66 0.23 -10.81
C THR A 152 0.26 -1.00 -11.65
N PRO A 153 -0.96 -1.04 -12.21
CA PRO A 153 -1.99 -0.01 -12.12
C PRO A 153 -2.65 0.05 -10.73
N TYR A 154 -2.91 1.27 -10.25
CA TYR A 154 -3.81 1.49 -9.13
C TYR A 154 -5.22 0.98 -9.48
N ALA A 155 -5.93 0.48 -8.46
CA ALA A 155 -7.35 0.12 -8.63
C ALA A 155 -8.16 1.36 -9.03
N PHE A 156 -9.12 1.18 -9.95
CA PHE A 156 -9.97 2.28 -10.42
C PHE A 156 -10.85 2.90 -9.34
N SER A 157 -11.09 2.19 -8.23
CA SER A 157 -11.83 2.68 -7.07
C SER A 157 -11.42 1.95 -5.79
N GLY A 158 -11.48 2.65 -4.66
CA GLY A 158 -11.25 2.11 -3.32
C GLY A 158 -12.07 2.85 -2.26
N VAL A 159 -12.46 2.15 -1.20
CA VAL A 159 -13.16 2.75 -0.07
C VAL A 159 -12.35 2.52 1.19
N PHE A 160 -11.91 3.62 1.79
CA PHE A 160 -11.38 3.61 3.15
C PHE A 160 -12.52 3.87 4.13
N GLU A 161 -12.75 2.95 5.06
CA GLU A 161 -13.63 3.17 6.21
C GLU A 161 -12.80 3.48 7.45
N SER A 162 -13.03 4.65 8.03
CA SER A 162 -12.33 5.07 9.24
C SER A 162 -12.77 4.27 10.47
N ARG A 163 -11.96 4.30 11.52
CA ARG A 163 -12.44 3.93 12.87
C ARG A 163 -13.61 4.80 13.29
N ILE A 164 -14.41 4.29 14.21
CA ILE A 164 -15.42 5.09 14.91
C ILE A 164 -14.72 6.05 15.88
N TYR A 165 -15.08 7.33 15.80
CA TYR A 165 -14.63 8.34 16.74
C TYR A 165 -15.71 8.60 17.80
N ASP A 166 -15.31 8.58 19.07
CA ASP A 166 -16.15 8.90 20.23
C ASP A 166 -15.83 10.31 20.72
N ALA A 167 -16.82 11.22 20.71
CA ALA A 167 -16.67 12.57 21.25
C ALA A 167 -16.71 12.64 22.79
N GLY A 168 -16.98 11.52 23.48
CA GLY A 168 -17.13 11.42 24.93
C GLY A 168 -18.49 11.86 25.47
N SER A 169 -19.21 12.71 24.73
CA SER A 169 -20.56 13.18 25.05
C SER A 169 -21.36 13.42 23.77
N LEU A 170 -22.64 13.76 23.92
CA LEU A 170 -23.44 14.26 22.80
C LEU A 170 -22.87 15.60 22.31
N VAL A 171 -22.53 15.67 21.03
CA VAL A 171 -22.03 16.90 20.40
C VAL A 171 -22.82 17.19 19.12
N LYS A 172 -22.79 18.45 18.69
CA LYS A 172 -23.18 18.85 17.34
C LYS A 172 -21.94 18.84 16.44
N TRP A 173 -21.97 18.01 15.40
CA TRP A 173 -20.88 17.93 14.42
C TRP A 173 -20.91 19.14 13.50
N GLY A 174 -19.75 19.80 13.40
CA GLY A 174 -19.53 21.03 12.66
C GLY A 174 -18.98 20.80 11.27
N ARG A 175 -18.12 21.71 10.81
CA ARG A 175 -17.44 21.59 9.51
C ARG A 175 -16.51 20.38 9.50
N ALA A 176 -16.54 19.66 8.38
CA ALA A 176 -15.51 18.70 8.02
C ALA A 176 -14.51 19.35 7.06
N THR A 177 -13.22 19.25 7.35
CA THR A 177 -12.14 19.77 6.50
C THR A 177 -11.07 18.72 6.29
N TRP A 178 -10.45 18.66 5.11
CA TRP A 178 -9.41 17.67 4.80
C TRP A 178 -8.31 18.21 3.87
N ALA A 179 -7.15 17.56 3.91
CA ALA A 179 -6.07 17.76 2.94
C ALA A 179 -6.02 16.59 1.95
N THR A 180 -5.93 16.88 0.65
CA THR A 180 -5.95 15.87 -0.41
C THR A 180 -5.03 16.24 -1.58
N GLU A 181 -4.55 15.23 -2.29
CA GLU A 181 -3.95 15.37 -3.62
C GLU A 181 -4.84 14.67 -4.63
N LEU A 182 -5.23 15.42 -5.67
CA LEU A 182 -6.09 14.95 -6.74
C LEU A 182 -5.41 15.17 -8.10
N PRO A 183 -4.45 14.30 -8.49
CA PRO A 183 -3.94 14.30 -9.85
C PRO A 183 -5.08 14.23 -10.89
N SER A 184 -4.87 14.81 -12.07
CA SER A 184 -5.88 14.80 -13.14
C SER A 184 -6.35 13.37 -13.44
N GLY A 185 -7.68 13.19 -13.52
CA GLY A 185 -8.32 11.88 -13.70
C GLY A 185 -8.62 11.14 -12.40
N THR A 186 -8.32 11.72 -11.23
CA THR A 186 -8.65 11.13 -9.92
C THR A 186 -9.76 11.91 -9.20
N SER A 187 -10.43 11.27 -8.25
CA SER A 187 -11.43 11.93 -7.40
C SER A 187 -11.43 11.37 -5.97
N LEU A 188 -12.02 12.14 -5.05
CA LEU A 188 -12.26 11.79 -3.66
C LEU A 188 -13.67 12.24 -3.27
N GLN A 189 -14.49 11.32 -2.76
CA GLN A 189 -15.77 11.63 -2.12
C GLN A 189 -15.72 11.19 -0.66
N VAL A 190 -15.93 12.13 0.26
CA VAL A 190 -16.07 11.82 1.69
C VAL A 190 -17.54 11.58 2.02
N LYS A 191 -17.83 10.53 2.79
CA LYS A 191 -19.15 10.25 3.37
C LYS A 191 -19.01 10.16 4.87
N GLN A 192 -20.07 10.46 5.61
CA GLN A 192 -20.11 10.31 7.06
C GLN A 192 -21.40 9.65 7.52
N ARG A 193 -21.34 8.97 8.66
CA ARG A 193 -22.50 8.53 9.44
C ARG A 193 -22.29 8.86 10.92
N THR A 194 -23.39 9.01 11.63
CA THR A 194 -23.40 9.35 13.05
C THR A 194 -24.35 8.47 13.85
N GLY A 195 -24.08 8.26 15.13
CA GLY A 195 -24.95 7.50 16.02
C GLY A 195 -24.60 7.67 17.51
N ASN A 196 -25.42 7.07 18.38
CA ASN A 196 -25.31 7.23 19.84
C ASN A 196 -24.88 5.94 20.57
N THR A 197 -24.54 4.89 19.83
CA THR A 197 -24.01 3.62 20.35
C THR A 197 -22.59 3.39 19.85
N ALA A 198 -21.74 2.75 20.65
CA ALA A 198 -20.32 2.56 20.31
C ALA A 198 -20.10 1.59 19.12
N ILE A 199 -21.05 0.68 18.91
CA ILE A 199 -21.08 -0.25 17.78
C ILE A 199 -22.25 0.15 16.88
N PRO A 200 -22.04 0.37 15.57
CA PRO A 200 -23.12 0.78 14.67
C PRO A 200 -24.24 -0.25 14.64
N ASP A 201 -25.44 0.21 14.93
CA ASP A 201 -26.69 -0.55 14.87
C ASP A 201 -27.70 0.15 13.96
N GLY A 202 -28.95 -0.31 13.95
CA GLY A 202 -30.02 0.29 13.13
C GLY A 202 -30.40 1.72 13.51
N THR A 203 -29.88 2.28 14.61
CA THR A 203 -30.13 3.67 15.04
C THR A 203 -29.12 4.67 14.48
N TRP A 204 -28.00 4.18 13.93
CA TRP A 204 -27.05 5.02 13.22
C TRP A 204 -27.64 5.52 11.91
N THR A 205 -27.24 6.72 11.49
CA THR A 205 -27.60 7.22 10.17
C THR A 205 -26.98 6.35 9.08
N ALA A 206 -27.60 6.32 7.89
CA ALA A 206 -26.90 5.89 6.69
C ALA A 206 -25.70 6.81 6.42
N TYR A 207 -24.74 6.32 5.61
CA TYR A 207 -23.66 7.16 5.11
C TYR A 207 -24.22 8.24 4.17
N ALA A 208 -24.00 9.50 4.53
CA ALA A 208 -24.35 10.67 3.73
C ALA A 208 -23.09 11.34 3.17
N ASN A 209 -23.14 11.82 1.93
CA ASN A 209 -22.03 12.55 1.32
C ASN A 209 -21.78 13.87 2.07
N ILE A 210 -20.51 14.17 2.31
CA ILE A 210 -20.07 15.53 2.61
C ILE A 210 -19.82 16.20 1.26
N VAL A 211 -20.69 17.15 0.90
CA VAL A 211 -20.76 17.72 -0.47
C VAL A 211 -19.43 18.30 -0.93
N SER A 212 -18.73 19.00 -0.05
CA SER A 212 -17.42 19.59 -0.33
C SER A 212 -16.62 19.83 0.95
N ASN A 213 -15.32 20.07 0.78
CA ASN A 213 -14.41 20.43 1.86
C ASN A 213 -14.91 21.72 2.55
N GLY A 214 -15.07 21.69 3.88
CA GLY A 214 -15.62 22.78 4.68
C GLY A 214 -17.14 22.72 4.90
N THR A 215 -17.84 21.71 4.36
CA THR A 215 -19.28 21.51 4.59
C THR A 215 -19.56 21.15 6.05
N ILE A 216 -20.66 21.69 6.61
CA ILE A 216 -21.14 21.37 7.96
C ILE A 216 -21.90 20.04 7.93
N VAL A 217 -21.53 19.12 8.82
CA VAL A 217 -22.23 17.84 9.02
C VAL A 217 -23.60 18.07 9.68
N GLY A 218 -23.63 18.85 10.76
CA GLY A 218 -24.85 19.39 11.36
C GLY A 218 -25.64 18.45 12.28
N SER A 219 -25.43 17.13 12.19
CA SER A 219 -26.09 16.15 13.05
C SER A 219 -25.58 16.23 14.50
N SER A 220 -26.43 15.82 15.45
CA SER A 220 -26.05 15.69 16.86
C SER A 220 -25.96 14.22 17.26
N SER A 221 -24.79 13.79 17.73
CA SER A 221 -24.53 12.43 18.17
C SER A 221 -23.29 12.38 19.05
N ARG A 222 -23.05 11.26 19.74
CA ARG A 222 -21.78 11.00 20.42
C ARG A 222 -20.69 10.46 19.49
N TYR A 223 -21.06 9.66 18.49
CA TYR A 223 -20.12 8.99 17.61
C TYR A 223 -20.27 9.44 16.16
N ILE A 224 -19.14 9.47 15.44
CA ILE A 224 -19.07 9.69 13.98
C ILE A 224 -18.11 8.70 13.35
N GLN A 225 -18.38 8.31 12.11
CA GLN A 225 -17.48 7.53 11.27
C GLN A 225 -17.56 8.08 9.85
N TYR A 226 -16.44 8.13 9.15
CA TYR A 226 -16.40 8.53 7.75
C TYR A 226 -15.88 7.42 6.83
N GLN A 227 -16.31 7.50 5.57
CA GLN A 227 -15.72 6.78 4.45
C GLN A 227 -15.08 7.77 3.48
N ALA A 228 -13.93 7.41 2.92
CA ALA A 228 -13.32 8.08 1.79
C ALA A 228 -13.39 7.16 0.58
N VAL A 229 -14.12 7.58 -0.44
CA VAL A 229 -14.22 6.87 -1.72
C VAL A 229 -13.24 7.53 -2.68
N LEU A 230 -12.17 6.81 -3.01
CA LEU A 230 -11.11 7.23 -3.91
C LEU A 230 -11.36 6.59 -5.27
N ALA A 231 -11.16 7.32 -6.36
CA ALA A 231 -11.28 6.76 -7.70
C ALA A 231 -10.25 7.36 -8.67
N THR A 232 -9.91 6.59 -9.70
CA THR A 232 -9.03 7.02 -10.80
C THR A 232 -9.57 6.51 -12.13
N ALA A 233 -9.39 7.31 -13.19
CA ALA A 233 -9.57 6.89 -14.58
C ALA A 233 -8.23 6.55 -15.26
N ASP A 234 -7.11 6.75 -14.56
CA ASP A 234 -5.75 6.51 -15.04
C ASP A 234 -5.04 5.60 -14.03
N GLY A 235 -4.79 4.34 -14.39
CA GLY A 235 -4.14 3.36 -13.53
C GLY A 235 -2.72 3.76 -13.09
N ALA A 236 -2.09 4.76 -13.71
CA ALA A 236 -0.80 5.28 -13.27
C ALA A 236 -0.92 6.31 -12.12
N LYS A 237 -2.13 6.72 -11.73
CA LYS A 237 -2.38 7.76 -10.73
C LYS A 237 -3.43 7.30 -9.71
N THR A 238 -3.32 7.79 -8.49
CA THR A 238 -4.33 7.60 -7.44
C THR A 238 -4.57 8.91 -6.71
N SER A 239 -5.77 9.10 -6.14
CA SER A 239 -6.02 10.20 -5.21
C SER A 239 -5.47 9.85 -3.83
N LEU A 240 -5.12 10.88 -3.05
CA LEU A 240 -4.62 10.72 -1.69
C LEU A 240 -5.44 11.59 -0.73
N LEU A 241 -5.93 10.99 0.36
CA LEU A 241 -6.45 11.70 1.52
C LEU A 241 -5.35 11.69 2.61
N LYS A 242 -4.82 12.86 2.96
CA LYS A 242 -3.72 12.99 3.94
C LYS A 242 -4.26 13.01 5.37
N ASP A 243 -5.25 13.86 5.60
CA ASP A 243 -5.91 14.01 6.90
C ASP A 243 -7.34 14.53 6.72
N ILE A 244 -8.17 14.33 7.75
CA ILE A 244 -9.50 14.88 7.85
C ILE A 244 -9.80 15.26 9.30
N HIS A 245 -10.47 16.40 9.47
CA HIS A 245 -10.84 17.00 10.73
C HIS A 245 -12.35 17.26 10.76
N PHE A 246 -12.96 16.98 11.91
CA PHE A 246 -14.36 17.30 12.17
C PHE A 246 -14.43 18.22 13.39
N ASN A 247 -14.96 19.43 13.19
CA ASN A 247 -15.26 20.31 14.31
C ASN A 247 -16.45 19.75 15.10
N CYS A 248 -16.49 19.96 16.42
CA CYS A 248 -17.64 19.60 17.24
C CYS A 248 -17.81 20.58 18.40
N ALA A 249 -19.03 20.75 18.88
CA ALA A 249 -19.35 21.52 20.07
C ALA A 249 -20.39 20.78 20.91
N VAL A 250 -20.29 20.88 22.24
CA VAL A 250 -21.29 20.30 23.15
C VAL A 250 -22.65 20.91 22.86
N SER A 251 -23.65 20.06 22.65
CA SER A 251 -25.04 20.51 22.50
C SER A 251 -25.51 21.05 23.86
N LYS A 252 -25.76 22.37 23.94
CA LYS A 252 -26.40 22.99 25.10
C LYS A 252 -27.89 22.67 25.14
#